data_AF-A0A2K8NX18-F1
#
_entry.id   AF-A0A2K8NX18-F1
#
_cell.length_a   1.000
_cell.length_b   1.000
_cell.length_c   1.000
_cell.angle_alpha   90.00
_cell.angle_beta   90.00
_cell.angle_gamma   90.00
#
_symmetry.space_group_name_H-M   'P 1'
#
loop_
_entity.id
_entity.type
_entity.pdbx_description
1 polymer ?
#
loop_
_entity_poly.entity_id
_entity_poly.type
_entity_poly.pdbx_seq_one_letter_code
_entity_poly.pdbx_strand_id
1 'polypeptide(L)'
;MKNGKKMIYNAGSMFTEAQWNTRKIEGAALKEMFPNMIVGNPVDFDTNQSDRPTNEQIFDLDYAELTNADYVIFEIDGWDSGTHMEFGLLWEQARHNPQKHLFAIISDFRFKQGILKGEIPGFGLNEMISGSFYSKHLNKGEVPQLIVCDSHKTAREAIQAIETGDTKNFRQRFDIKEIYHEESLYHGFK
;
A
#
# COMPACT_ATOMS: atom_id res chain seq x y z
N MET A 1 17.66 3.78 -14.88
CA MET A 1 17.04 5.11 -14.98
C MET A 1 15.60 4.94 -15.44
N LYS A 2 14.68 5.70 -14.81
CA LYS A 2 13.25 5.74 -15.14
C LYS A 2 13.08 6.40 -16.53
N ASN A 3 13.06 5.63 -17.61
CA ASN A 3 12.95 6.11 -19.00
C ASN A 3 11.53 6.66 -19.30
N GLY A 4 11.05 7.64 -18.53
CA GLY A 4 9.71 8.22 -18.63
C GLY A 4 8.56 7.30 -18.21
N LYS A 5 8.83 6.03 -17.87
CA LYS A 5 7.83 5.08 -17.36
C LYS A 5 7.49 5.37 -15.90
N LYS A 6 6.21 5.24 -15.55
CA LYS A 6 5.78 5.26 -14.15
C LYS A 6 6.25 4.00 -13.42
N MET A 7 6.43 4.10 -12.11
CA MET A 7 6.89 3.01 -11.26
C MET A 7 5.91 2.75 -10.11
N ILE A 8 5.61 1.47 -9.90
CA ILE A 8 4.88 0.96 -8.74
C ILE A 8 5.88 0.23 -7.85
N TYR A 9 5.90 0.52 -6.55
CA TYR A 9 6.66 -0.24 -5.56
C TYR A 9 5.70 -1.02 -4.65
N ASN A 10 5.94 -2.32 -4.48
CA ASN A 10 5.11 -3.22 -3.68
C ASN A 10 5.79 -3.56 -2.35
N ALA A 11 5.55 -2.74 -1.33
CA ALA A 11 6.09 -2.91 0.01
C ALA A 11 5.23 -3.87 0.84
N GLY A 12 5.89 -4.76 1.56
CA GLY A 12 5.26 -5.70 2.48
C GLY A 12 6.24 -6.76 2.96
N SER A 13 5.87 -7.42 4.06
CA SER A 13 6.69 -8.48 4.65
C SER A 13 6.97 -9.61 3.66
N MET A 14 8.14 -10.25 3.81
CA MET A 14 8.60 -11.37 2.97
C MET A 14 9.49 -12.38 3.69
N PHE A 15 9.39 -12.46 5.01
CA PHE A 15 10.26 -13.28 5.84
C PHE A 15 9.80 -14.75 5.93
N THR A 16 8.54 -15.03 5.63
CA THR A 16 7.98 -16.39 5.63
C THR A 16 7.63 -16.85 4.23
N GLU A 17 7.57 -18.17 4.01
CA GLU A 17 7.17 -18.74 2.71
C GLU A 17 5.79 -18.24 2.24
N ALA A 18 4.83 -18.14 3.17
CA ALA A 18 3.50 -17.62 2.87
C ALA A 18 3.56 -16.17 2.36
N GLN A 19 4.31 -15.30 3.06
CA GLN A 19 4.48 -13.91 2.67
C GLN A 19 5.20 -13.79 1.32
N TRP A 20 6.27 -14.56 1.13
CA TRP A 20 7.03 -14.60 -0.12
C TRP A 20 6.16 -15.00 -1.32
N ASN A 21 5.36 -16.05 -1.17
CA ASN A 21 4.44 -16.52 -2.21
C ASN A 21 3.35 -15.49 -2.51
N THR A 22 2.80 -14.85 -1.48
CA THR A 22 1.83 -13.75 -1.65
C THR A 22 2.44 -12.59 -2.44
N ARG A 23 3.64 -12.12 -2.08
CA ARG A 23 4.34 -11.03 -2.80
C ARG A 23 4.61 -11.38 -4.27
N LYS A 24 4.91 -12.65 -4.58
CA LYS A 24 5.08 -13.11 -5.97
C LYS A 24 3.78 -13.02 -6.77
N ILE A 25 2.67 -13.48 -6.19
CA ILE A 25 1.35 -13.42 -6.82
C ILE A 25 0.95 -11.96 -7.08
N GLU A 26 1.09 -11.11 -6.08
CA GLU A 26 0.80 -9.68 -6.17
C GLU A 26 1.67 -8.97 -7.22
N GLY A 27 2.99 -9.22 -7.22
CA GLY A 27 3.92 -8.67 -8.20
C GLY A 27 3.62 -9.12 -9.63
N ALA A 28 3.29 -10.40 -9.84
CA ALA A 28 2.86 -10.90 -11.15
C ALA A 28 1.58 -10.20 -11.62
N ALA A 29 0.62 -10.04 -10.72
CA ALA A 29 -0.67 -9.44 -11.04
C ALA A 29 -0.58 -7.90 -11.25
N LEU A 30 0.44 -7.23 -10.68
CA LEU A 30 0.81 -5.85 -11.04
C LEU A 30 1.39 -5.78 -12.45
N LYS A 31 2.35 -6.65 -12.78
CA LYS A 31 3.00 -6.68 -14.10
C LYS A 31 1.99 -6.97 -15.22
N GLU A 32 1.02 -7.84 -14.96
CA GLU A 32 -0.07 -8.15 -15.89
C GLU A 32 -0.98 -6.94 -16.14
N MET A 33 -1.41 -6.25 -15.07
CA MET A 33 -2.33 -5.11 -15.18
C MET A 33 -1.65 -3.85 -15.72
N PHE A 34 -0.34 -3.68 -15.46
CA PHE A 34 0.43 -2.48 -15.81
C PHE A 34 1.69 -2.81 -16.62
N PRO A 35 1.56 -3.39 -17.83
CA PRO A 35 2.72 -3.86 -18.63
C PRO A 35 3.67 -2.73 -19.07
N ASN A 36 3.20 -1.48 -19.02
CA ASN A 36 3.98 -0.30 -19.40
C ASN A 36 4.67 0.39 -18.21
N MET A 37 4.46 -0.07 -16.97
CA MET A 37 5.08 0.46 -15.77
C MET A 37 6.26 -0.39 -15.31
N ILE A 38 7.14 0.21 -14.51
CA ILE A 38 8.16 -0.51 -13.76
C ILE A 38 7.51 -1.01 -12.47
N VAL A 39 7.65 -2.30 -12.16
CA VAL A 39 7.15 -2.87 -10.90
C VAL A 39 8.36 -3.25 -10.05
N GLY A 40 8.64 -2.45 -9.02
CA GLY A 40 9.58 -2.78 -7.96
C GLY A 40 8.88 -3.69 -6.96
N ASN A 41 9.27 -4.96 -6.92
CA ASN A 41 8.72 -5.97 -6.03
C ASN A 41 9.90 -6.66 -5.34
N PRO A 42 10.15 -6.40 -4.05
CA PRO A 42 11.44 -6.78 -3.45
C PRO A 42 11.69 -8.29 -3.38
N VAL A 43 10.66 -9.15 -3.52
CA VAL A 43 10.84 -10.61 -3.67
C VAL A 43 11.40 -11.05 -5.02
N ASP A 44 11.48 -10.14 -6.00
CA ASP A 44 12.14 -10.40 -7.28
C ASP A 44 13.66 -10.18 -7.20
N PHE A 45 14.19 -9.86 -6.02
CA PHE A 45 15.63 -9.73 -5.78
C PHE A 45 16.37 -11.05 -6.10
N ASP A 46 17.57 -10.92 -6.65
CA ASP A 46 18.39 -12.07 -7.02
C ASP A 46 18.90 -12.80 -5.77
N THR A 47 18.42 -14.02 -5.55
CA THR A 47 18.85 -14.87 -4.43
C THR A 47 20.23 -15.49 -4.64
N ASN A 48 20.84 -15.36 -5.82
CA ASN A 48 22.14 -15.94 -6.16
C ASN A 48 23.33 -15.00 -5.92
N GLN A 49 23.17 -13.98 -5.09
CA GLN A 49 24.27 -13.05 -4.80
C GLN A 49 25.39 -13.75 -4.04
N SER A 50 26.62 -13.60 -4.55
CA SER A 50 27.84 -14.12 -3.92
C SER A 50 28.20 -13.39 -2.64
N ASP A 51 27.86 -12.10 -2.57
CA ASP A 51 28.19 -11.20 -1.47
C ASP A 51 26.91 -10.63 -0.87
N ARG A 52 26.80 -10.70 0.46
CA ARG A 52 25.68 -10.11 1.19
C ARG A 52 25.86 -8.58 1.26
N PRO A 53 24.86 -7.77 0.88
CA PRO A 53 24.93 -6.32 1.04
C PRO A 53 24.95 -5.91 2.52
N THR A 54 25.58 -4.77 2.80
CA THR A 54 25.51 -4.12 4.11
C THR A 54 24.12 -3.52 4.34
N ASN A 55 23.76 -3.29 5.61
CA ASN A 55 22.47 -2.68 5.94
C ASN A 55 22.32 -1.26 5.34
N GLU A 56 23.41 -0.49 5.27
CA GLU A 56 23.43 0.84 4.62
C GLU A 56 23.12 0.74 3.13
N GLN A 57 23.73 -0.22 2.42
CA GLN A 57 23.45 -0.45 1.00
C GLN A 57 22.01 -0.88 0.76
N ILE A 58 21.46 -1.77 1.60
CA ILE A 58 20.04 -2.17 1.50
C ILE A 58 19.15 -0.94 1.67
N PHE A 59 19.39 -0.16 2.74
CA PHE A 59 18.62 1.06 3.01
C PHE A 59 18.68 2.05 1.84
N ASP A 60 19.87 2.34 1.30
CA ASP A 60 20.05 3.30 0.21
C ASP A 60 19.36 2.83 -1.08
N LEU A 61 19.41 1.53 -1.38
CA LEU A 61 18.74 0.94 -2.55
C LEU A 61 17.22 1.04 -2.41
N ASP A 62 16.66 0.60 -1.28
CA ASP A 62 15.22 0.65 -1.04
C ASP A 62 14.72 2.10 -1.02
N TYR A 63 15.44 3.00 -0.33
CA TYR A 63 15.12 4.42 -0.28
C TYR A 63 15.10 5.06 -1.68
N ALA A 64 16.06 4.71 -2.54
CA ALA A 64 16.12 5.22 -3.91
C ALA A 64 14.95 4.70 -4.77
N GLU A 65 14.61 3.41 -4.68
CA GLU A 65 13.47 2.83 -5.41
C GLU A 65 12.15 3.46 -4.97
N LEU A 66 11.92 3.54 -3.66
CA LEU A 66 10.76 4.17 -3.06
C LEU A 66 10.63 5.64 -3.46
N THR A 67 11.74 6.39 -3.43
CA THR A 67 11.75 7.80 -3.83
C THR A 67 11.32 7.97 -5.29
N ASN A 68 11.78 7.07 -6.17
CA ASN A 68 11.48 7.11 -7.60
C ASN A 68 10.08 6.60 -7.97
N ALA A 69 9.42 5.84 -7.10
CA ALA A 69 8.08 5.30 -7.34
C ALA A 69 7.00 6.40 -7.41
N ASP A 70 6.06 6.28 -8.34
CA ASP A 70 4.87 7.15 -8.42
C ASP A 70 3.74 6.61 -7.57
N TYR A 71 3.66 5.27 -7.51
CA TYR A 71 2.68 4.53 -6.73
C TYR A 71 3.42 3.62 -5.75
N VAL A 72 3.04 3.66 -4.48
CA VAL A 72 3.60 2.74 -3.48
C VAL A 72 2.46 2.06 -2.74
N ILE A 73 2.46 0.73 -2.76
CA ILE A 73 1.52 -0.12 -2.04
C ILE A 73 2.23 -0.63 -0.78
N PHE A 74 1.56 -0.58 0.38
CA PHE A 74 2.11 -1.03 1.66
C PHE A 74 1.15 -2.02 2.33
N GLU A 75 1.61 -3.22 2.70
CA GLU A 75 0.87 -4.08 3.65
C GLU A 75 1.12 -3.62 5.09
N ILE A 76 0.23 -2.78 5.62
CA ILE A 76 0.46 -2.06 6.89
C ILE A 76 0.08 -2.90 8.11
N ASP A 77 -0.88 -3.82 7.99
CA ASP A 77 -1.36 -4.69 9.06
C ASP A 77 -0.52 -5.96 9.27
N GLY A 78 0.53 -6.15 8.45
CA GLY A 78 1.49 -7.26 8.59
C GLY A 78 2.52 -7.12 9.71
N TRP A 79 2.51 -6.01 10.48
CA TRP A 79 3.46 -5.71 11.57
C TRP A 79 4.95 -5.76 11.18
N ASP A 80 5.25 -5.49 9.92
CA ASP A 80 6.63 -5.35 9.47
C ASP A 80 7.16 -3.94 9.75
N SER A 81 8.15 -3.86 10.63
CA SER A 81 8.82 -2.59 10.96
C SER A 81 9.50 -1.94 9.76
N GLY A 82 9.96 -2.74 8.78
CA GLY A 82 10.52 -2.22 7.53
C GLY A 82 9.46 -1.44 6.75
N THR A 83 8.35 -2.10 6.43
CA THR A 83 7.19 -1.50 5.75
C THR A 83 6.65 -0.27 6.50
N HIS A 84 6.63 -0.27 7.84
CA HIS A 84 6.22 0.90 8.63
C HIS A 84 7.20 2.08 8.53
N MET A 85 8.50 1.81 8.51
CA MET A 85 9.52 2.84 8.29
C MET A 85 9.40 3.45 6.89
N GLU A 86 9.26 2.60 5.87
CA GLU A 86 9.02 3.03 4.49
C GLU A 86 7.77 3.89 4.39
N PHE A 87 6.66 3.46 4.99
CA PHE A 87 5.42 4.25 5.02
C PHE A 87 5.65 5.65 5.60
N GLY A 88 6.35 5.76 6.74
CA GLY A 88 6.64 7.05 7.37
C GLY A 88 7.47 7.98 6.49
N LEU A 89 8.53 7.45 5.86
CA LEU A 89 9.37 8.20 4.93
C LEU A 89 8.57 8.70 3.72
N LEU A 90 7.74 7.84 3.15
CA LEU A 90 7.01 8.09 1.91
C LEU A 90 5.82 9.02 2.14
N TRP A 91 5.20 8.95 3.32
CA TRP A 91 4.20 9.92 3.76
C TRP A 91 4.79 11.34 3.71
N GLU A 92 5.98 11.53 4.27
CA GLU A 92 6.65 12.84 4.25
C GLU A 92 7.04 13.26 2.84
N GLN A 93 7.59 12.35 2.02
CA GLN A 93 7.91 12.67 0.63
C GLN A 93 6.67 13.03 -0.20
N ALA A 94 5.56 12.30 -0.04
CA ALA A 94 4.31 12.54 -0.77
C ALA A 94 3.72 13.91 -0.44
N ARG A 95 3.91 14.40 0.80
CA ARG A 95 3.47 15.74 1.21
C ARG A 95 4.11 16.85 0.38
N HIS A 96 5.31 16.61 -0.15
CA HIS A 96 6.05 17.54 -1.00
C HIS A 96 6.02 17.17 -2.50
N ASN A 97 5.39 16.04 -2.85
CA ASN A 97 5.27 15.57 -4.23
C ASN A 97 3.83 15.13 -4.53
N PRO A 98 3.00 16.00 -5.17
CA PRO A 98 1.59 15.72 -5.43
C PRO A 98 1.36 14.58 -6.44
N GLN A 99 2.40 14.14 -7.17
CA GLN A 99 2.29 13.03 -8.13
C GLN A 99 2.48 11.66 -7.47
N LYS A 100 3.02 11.61 -6.25
CA LYS A 100 3.23 10.37 -5.51
C LYS A 100 1.96 10.00 -4.75
N HIS A 101 1.44 8.80 -5.02
CA HIS A 101 0.29 8.23 -4.32
C HIS A 101 0.69 6.98 -3.54
N LEU A 102 0.09 6.85 -2.36
CA LEU A 102 0.35 5.83 -1.36
C LEU A 102 -0.93 5.02 -1.15
N PHE A 103 -0.81 3.71 -1.15
CA PHE A 103 -1.91 2.77 -0.96
C PHE A 103 -1.59 1.89 0.24
N ALA A 104 -2.17 2.24 1.39
CA ALA A 104 -2.05 1.43 2.60
C ALA A 104 -3.09 0.31 2.55
N ILE A 105 -2.66 -0.94 2.65
CA ILE A 105 -3.53 -2.10 2.72
C ILE A 105 -3.80 -2.44 4.19
N ILE A 106 -5.08 -2.61 4.51
CA ILE A 106 -5.56 -3.29 5.71
C ILE A 106 -6.37 -4.49 5.24
N SER A 107 -5.72 -5.64 5.20
CA SER A 107 -6.29 -6.91 4.73
C SER A 107 -7.05 -7.67 5.83
N ASP A 108 -6.87 -7.28 7.10
CA ASP A 108 -7.59 -7.83 8.24
C ASP A 108 -9.10 -7.69 8.04
N PHE A 109 -9.74 -8.83 7.75
CA PHE A 109 -11.18 -8.89 7.45
C PHE A 109 -12.05 -8.37 8.60
N ARG A 110 -11.52 -8.30 9.84
CA ARG A 110 -12.22 -7.74 11.00
C ARG A 110 -12.47 -6.25 10.84
N PHE A 111 -11.70 -5.53 10.03
CA PHE A 111 -11.94 -4.11 9.73
C PHE A 111 -13.33 -3.90 9.12
N LYS A 112 -13.80 -4.87 8.32
CA LYS A 112 -15.10 -4.83 7.65
C LYS A 112 -16.28 -5.04 8.59
N GLN A 113 -16.02 -5.45 9.84
CA GLN A 113 -17.06 -5.82 10.82
C GLN A 113 -17.53 -4.63 11.67
N GLY A 114 -16.87 -3.46 11.56
CA GLY A 114 -17.22 -2.25 12.31
C GLY A 114 -16.85 -2.29 13.80
N ILE A 115 -17.13 -1.20 14.52
CA ILE A 115 -17.00 -1.13 15.99
C ILE A 115 -18.25 -1.77 16.59
N LEU A 116 -18.10 -2.94 17.22
CA LEU A 116 -19.23 -3.70 17.74
C LEU A 116 -19.54 -3.27 19.18
N LYS A 117 -20.69 -2.62 19.42
CA LYS A 117 -21.23 -2.36 20.77
C LYS A 117 -20.24 -1.66 21.74
N GLY A 118 -19.40 -0.76 21.23
CA GLY A 118 -18.40 -0.06 22.05
C GLY A 118 -17.17 -0.89 22.38
N GLU A 119 -17.04 -2.11 21.83
CA GLU A 119 -15.80 -2.89 21.86
C GLU A 119 -14.97 -2.53 20.63
N ILE A 120 -13.76 -2.00 20.88
CA ILE A 120 -12.77 -1.78 19.84
C ILE A 120 -12.30 -3.16 19.40
N PRO A 121 -12.52 -3.60 18.15
CA PRO A 121 -11.86 -4.81 17.66
C PRO A 121 -10.37 -4.61 17.88
N GLY A 122 -9.70 -5.60 18.51
CA GLY A 122 -8.28 -5.52 18.84
C GLY A 122 -7.46 -5.28 17.58
N PHE A 123 -7.26 -4.02 17.23
CA PHE A 123 -6.57 -3.58 16.05
C PHE A 123 -5.11 -3.44 16.41
N GLY A 124 -4.31 -4.33 15.84
CA GLY A 124 -2.87 -4.22 15.93
C GLY A 124 -2.35 -3.16 14.96
N LEU A 125 -2.84 -1.93 14.98
CA LEU A 125 -2.25 -0.85 14.20
C LEU A 125 -2.05 0.36 15.10
N ASN A 126 -0.81 0.83 15.15
CA ASN A 126 -0.45 1.97 15.97
C ASN A 126 -1.19 3.24 15.52
N GLU A 127 -1.64 4.06 16.48
CA GLU A 127 -2.42 5.27 16.19
C GLU A 127 -1.65 6.35 15.43
N MET A 128 -0.30 6.36 15.46
CA MET A 128 0.47 7.24 14.58
C MET A 128 0.30 6.86 13.11
N ILE A 129 0.21 5.57 12.81
CA ILE A 129 -0.03 5.08 11.45
C ILE A 129 -1.48 5.39 11.07
N SER A 130 -2.45 4.94 11.86
CA SER A 130 -3.87 5.12 11.52
C SER A 130 -4.30 6.59 11.53
N GLY A 131 -3.77 7.41 12.44
CA GLY A 131 -3.98 8.86 12.47
C GLY A 131 -3.49 9.55 11.20
N SER A 132 -2.40 9.07 10.59
CA SER A 132 -1.86 9.64 9.34
C SER A 132 -2.83 9.51 8.16
N PHE A 133 -3.70 8.49 8.16
CA PHE A 133 -4.70 8.24 7.12
C PHE A 133 -5.75 9.36 7.03
N TYR A 134 -5.98 10.08 8.14
CA TYR A 134 -6.94 11.16 8.25
C TYR A 134 -6.31 12.55 8.11
N SER A 135 -4.99 12.63 7.96
CA SER A 135 -4.29 13.90 7.81
C SER A 135 -4.69 14.61 6.52
N LYS A 136 -5.16 15.86 6.65
CA LYS A 136 -5.62 16.71 5.52
C LYS A 136 -4.53 16.99 4.49
N HIS A 137 -3.25 16.75 4.81
CA HIS A 137 -2.15 16.92 3.87
C HIS A 137 -2.27 15.98 2.67
N LEU A 138 -2.53 14.69 2.91
CA LEU A 138 -2.63 13.65 1.88
C LEU A 138 -4.06 13.15 1.66
N ASN A 139 -4.96 13.36 2.63
CA ASN A 139 -6.36 13.00 2.54
C ASN A 139 -7.25 14.19 2.11
N LYS A 140 -7.12 14.63 0.86
CA LYS A 140 -7.89 15.76 0.30
C LYS A 140 -8.27 15.50 -1.16
N GLY A 141 -9.33 16.17 -1.63
CA GLY A 141 -9.81 16.03 -3.02
C GLY A 141 -10.57 14.73 -3.30
N GLU A 142 -11.05 14.57 -4.53
CA GLU A 142 -11.76 13.37 -4.98
C GLU A 142 -10.84 12.15 -5.01
N VAL A 143 -9.62 12.31 -5.51
CA VAL A 143 -8.55 11.31 -5.44
C VAL A 143 -7.51 11.79 -4.42
N PRO A 144 -7.49 11.25 -3.18
CA PRO A 144 -6.44 11.56 -2.22
C PRO A 144 -5.10 10.97 -2.65
N GLN A 145 -4.00 11.53 -2.15
CA GLN A 145 -2.67 10.93 -2.30
C GLN A 145 -2.50 9.70 -1.42
N LEU A 146 -3.19 9.62 -0.28
CA LEU A 146 -3.17 8.45 0.60
C LEU A 146 -4.53 7.75 0.60
N ILE A 147 -4.57 6.59 -0.05
CA ILE A 147 -5.74 5.72 -0.15
C ILE A 147 -5.52 4.56 0.82
N VAL A 148 -6.57 4.17 1.56
CA VAL A 148 -6.53 2.97 2.39
C VAL A 148 -7.41 1.92 1.73
N CYS A 149 -6.83 0.79 1.34
CA CYS A 149 -7.49 -0.28 0.61
C CYS A 149 -7.67 -1.52 1.50
N ASP A 150 -8.69 -2.33 1.22
CA ASP A 150 -8.94 -3.58 1.96
C ASP A 150 -8.16 -4.78 1.39
N SER A 151 -7.47 -4.60 0.26
CA SER A 151 -6.73 -5.65 -0.42
C SER A 151 -5.79 -5.07 -1.48
N HIS A 152 -4.83 -5.90 -1.89
CA HIS A 152 -3.96 -5.61 -3.02
C HIS A 152 -4.71 -5.45 -4.35
N LYS A 153 -5.77 -6.23 -4.55
CA LYS A 153 -6.64 -6.11 -5.73
C LYS A 153 -7.27 -4.70 -5.81
N THR A 154 -7.84 -4.22 -4.69
CA THR A 154 -8.45 -2.90 -4.63
C THR A 154 -7.43 -1.79 -4.89
N ALA A 155 -6.20 -1.92 -4.36
CA ALA A 155 -5.12 -0.97 -4.64
C ALA A 155 -4.77 -0.92 -6.14
N ARG A 156 -4.70 -2.07 -6.81
CA ARG A 156 -4.47 -2.14 -8.26
C ARG A 156 -5.60 -1.50 -9.06
N GLU A 157 -6.85 -1.79 -8.72
CA GLU A 157 -8.01 -1.18 -9.38
C GLU A 157 -8.06 0.34 -9.17
N ALA A 158 -7.66 0.82 -7.99
CA ALA A 158 -7.53 2.23 -7.69
C ALA A 158 -6.43 2.91 -8.54
N ILE A 159 -5.25 2.30 -8.67
CA ILE A 159 -4.19 2.79 -9.56
C ILE A 159 -4.69 2.87 -11.00
N GLN A 160 -5.38 1.83 -11.48
CA GLN A 160 -5.94 1.81 -12.83
C GLN A 160 -6.97 2.93 -13.06
N ALA A 161 -7.85 3.18 -12.09
CA ALA A 161 -8.80 4.28 -12.12
C ALA A 161 -8.10 5.65 -12.22
N ILE A 162 -6.98 5.85 -11.50
CA ILE A 162 -6.16 7.07 -11.61
C ILE A 162 -5.56 7.20 -13.01
N GLU A 163 -4.94 6.13 -13.54
CA GLU A 163 -4.30 6.16 -14.86
C GLU A 163 -5.28 6.38 -16.02
N THR A 164 -6.49 5.85 -15.89
CA THR A 164 -7.54 5.95 -16.93
C THR A 164 -8.41 7.21 -16.78
N GLY A 165 -8.30 7.92 -15.65
CA GLY A 165 -9.14 9.06 -15.33
C GLY A 165 -10.56 8.69 -14.85
N ASP A 166 -10.87 7.40 -14.66
CA ASP A 166 -12.15 6.93 -14.10
C ASP A 166 -12.24 7.18 -12.59
N THR A 167 -12.31 8.45 -12.22
CA THR A 167 -12.21 8.91 -10.82
C THR A 167 -13.57 9.22 -10.18
N LYS A 168 -14.67 9.01 -10.91
CA LYS A 168 -16.02 9.26 -10.38
C LYS A 168 -16.28 8.36 -9.16
N ASN A 169 -16.69 8.98 -8.05
CA ASN A 169 -16.94 8.31 -6.77
C ASN A 169 -15.74 7.47 -6.29
N PHE A 170 -14.51 7.93 -6.57
CA PHE A 170 -13.29 7.17 -6.33
C PHE A 170 -13.20 6.64 -4.90
N ARG A 171 -13.45 7.50 -3.91
CA ARG A 171 -13.31 7.13 -2.49
C ARG A 171 -14.31 6.05 -2.08
N GLN A 172 -15.56 6.14 -2.53
CA GLN A 172 -16.59 5.14 -2.25
C GLN A 172 -16.32 3.79 -2.93
N ARG A 173 -15.41 3.75 -3.90
CA ARG A 173 -15.01 2.51 -4.61
C ARG A 173 -13.77 1.88 -4.00
N PHE A 174 -12.81 2.68 -3.54
CA PHE A 174 -11.45 2.18 -3.26
C PHE A 174 -10.89 2.54 -1.89
N ASP A 175 -11.52 3.47 -1.17
CA ASP A 175 -11.03 3.97 0.11
C ASP A 175 -11.90 3.46 1.25
N ILE A 176 -11.36 2.54 2.06
CA ILE A 176 -12.10 1.91 3.14
C ILE A 176 -12.59 2.90 4.20
N LYS A 177 -11.95 4.08 4.28
CA LYS A 177 -12.41 5.19 5.13
C LYS A 177 -13.83 5.64 4.78
N GLU A 178 -14.23 5.50 3.52
CA GLU A 178 -15.59 5.80 3.05
C GLU A 178 -16.43 4.53 2.88
N ILE A 179 -15.85 3.41 2.44
CA ILE A 179 -16.60 2.17 2.16
C ILE A 179 -17.23 1.60 3.44
N TYR A 180 -16.51 1.64 4.57
CA TYR A 180 -16.98 1.08 5.85
C TYR A 180 -17.37 2.17 6.85
N HIS A 181 -17.78 3.34 6.37
CA HIS A 181 -18.25 4.45 7.20
C HIS A 181 -19.61 4.18 7.86
N GLU A 182 -20.31 3.10 7.49
CA GLU A 182 -21.62 2.74 8.04
C GLU A 182 -21.54 1.72 9.20
N GLU A 183 -22.37 1.92 10.23
CA GLU A 183 -22.57 0.98 11.34
C GLU A 183 -23.40 -0.24 10.88
N SER A 184 -22.84 -1.08 10.00
CA SER A 184 -23.50 -2.32 9.57
C SER A 184 -22.72 -3.55 10.04
N LEU A 185 -23.44 -4.53 10.58
CA LEU A 185 -22.87 -5.73 11.17
C LEU A 185 -22.62 -6.76 10.07
N TYR A 186 -21.37 -6.86 9.59
CA TYR A 186 -20.97 -7.88 8.62
C TYR A 186 -20.40 -9.11 9.35
N HIS A 187 -21.12 -10.23 9.35
CA HIS A 187 -20.68 -11.44 10.06
C HIS A 187 -19.91 -12.46 9.19
N GLY A 188 -19.52 -12.09 7.96
CA GLY A 188 -18.60 -12.87 7.10
C GLY A 188 -19.09 -14.25 6.63
N PHE A 189 -20.27 -14.69 7.06
CA PHE A 189 -20.91 -15.94 6.64
C PHE A 189 -22.33 -15.64 6.15
N LYS A 190 -22.92 -16.52 5.35
CA LYS A 190 -24.36 -16.57 5.11
C LYS A 190 -24.90 -17.80 5.81
#